data_AF-A0A559IKI7-F1
#
_entry.id   AF-A0A559IKI7-F1
#
_cell.length_a   1.000
_cell.length_b   1.000
_cell.length_c   1.000
_cell.angle_alpha   90.00
_cell.angle_beta   90.00
_cell.angle_gamma   90.00
#
_symmetry.space_group_name_H-M   'P 1'
#
loop_
_entity.id
_entity.type
_entity.pdbx_description
1 polymer ?
#
loop_
_entity_poly.entity_id
_entity_poly.type
_entity_poly.pdbx_seq_one_letter_code
_entity_poly.pdbx_strand_id
1 'polypeptide(L)'
;MNVSYASGKPSISNGIVIFFLIIFFPVGLLLLALRAIKHRNYTYQKASDLNIVAGIFFFIFALLSIVYFSDNSLGSFPDFATYMILVILFFLPGFSFYKASKRTKKELNTRFHLYHVYIHEQGITSIPHLAQNVSMNVPRVTNELERMSYLGMLPDLQIDSLTSQVIALREPEQKQEQKYEHQDSVSEPNGEEELHEQFEEIFEQAFGQGPNSSINISEGNISINVNYGSGQPTSNTKPKSARKSNKPKTIACASCGAPATLKPGESKSCEYCRTPLSYS
;
A
#
# COMPACT_ATOMS: atom_id res chain seq x y z
N MET A 1 -1.05 6.91 24.59
CA MET A 1 -2.39 6.77 23.97
C MET A 1 -2.38 5.45 23.22
N ASN A 2 -3.04 4.41 23.74
CA ASN A 2 -3.18 3.15 23.04
C ASN A 2 -4.09 3.41 21.84
N VAL A 3 -3.51 3.54 20.65
CA VAL A 3 -4.29 3.57 19.42
C VAL A 3 -4.80 2.15 19.26
N SER A 4 -6.01 1.89 19.75
CA SER A 4 -6.72 0.65 19.45
C SER A 4 -6.96 0.69 17.95
N TYR A 5 -6.15 -0.07 17.20
CA TYR A 5 -6.24 -0.13 15.75
C TYR A 5 -7.58 -0.78 15.43
N ALA A 6 -8.54 0.11 15.14
CA ALA A 6 -9.90 -0.24 14.79
C ALA A 6 -9.82 -1.35 13.75
N SER A 7 -10.50 -2.47 14.05
CA SER A 7 -10.68 -3.60 13.13
C SER A 7 -10.73 -3.08 11.70
N GLY A 8 -9.98 -3.64 10.76
CA GLY A 8 -9.81 -3.14 9.37
C GLY A 8 -11.10 -2.93 8.55
N LYS A 9 -12.26 -3.03 9.20
CA LYS A 9 -13.57 -2.56 8.81
C LYS A 9 -13.56 -1.02 8.68
N PRO A 10 -14.01 -0.49 7.54
CA PRO A 10 -14.16 0.96 7.37
C PRO A 10 -15.16 1.50 8.39
N SER A 11 -14.95 2.75 8.85
CA SER A 11 -15.86 3.38 9.83
C SER A 11 -17.29 3.56 9.30
N ILE A 12 -17.46 3.47 7.98
CA ILE A 12 -18.75 3.53 7.30
C ILE A 12 -18.80 2.29 6.40
N SER A 13 -19.80 1.43 6.59
CA SER A 13 -19.97 0.26 5.75
C SER A 13 -20.27 0.68 4.30
N ASN A 14 -19.78 -0.08 3.33
CA ASN A 14 -20.04 0.21 1.91
C ASN A 14 -21.55 0.20 1.61
N GLY A 15 -22.30 -0.70 2.26
CA GLY A 15 -23.75 -0.81 2.12
C GLY A 15 -24.49 0.46 2.53
N ILE A 16 -24.08 1.13 3.62
CA ILE A 16 -24.71 2.40 4.05
C ILE A 16 -24.50 3.48 2.98
N VAL A 17 -23.29 3.60 2.43
CA VAL A 17 -23.00 4.60 1.38
C VAL A 17 -23.87 4.35 0.15
N ILE A 18 -23.96 3.10 -0.31
CA ILE A 18 -24.78 2.72 -1.47
C ILE A 18 -26.27 2.96 -1.20
N PHE A 19 -26.75 2.58 -0.02
CA PHE A 19 -28.15 2.75 0.38
C PHE A 19 -28.57 4.23 0.37
N PHE A 20 -27.80 5.11 1.02
CA PHE A 20 -28.08 6.54 1.03
C PHE A 20 -27.94 7.17 -0.36
N LEU A 21 -27.05 6.66 -1.21
CA LEU A 21 -26.91 7.13 -2.59
C LEU A 21 -28.13 6.80 -3.46
N ILE A 22 -28.77 5.66 -3.24
CA ILE A 22 -29.99 5.25 -3.97
C ILE A 22 -31.21 6.05 -3.49
N ILE A 23 -31.40 6.18 -2.16
CA ILE A 23 -32.58 6.85 -1.59
C ILE A 23 -32.46 8.37 -1.62
N PHE A 24 -31.27 8.89 -1.34
CA PHE A 24 -31.04 10.33 -1.20
C PHE A 24 -29.69 10.71 -1.83
N PHE A 25 -29.68 10.72 -3.17
CA PHE A 25 -28.48 10.94 -3.98
C PHE A 25 -27.55 12.08 -3.49
N PRO A 26 -28.04 13.28 -3.11
CA PRO A 26 -27.17 14.34 -2.60
C PRO A 26 -26.42 13.98 -1.30
N VAL A 27 -27.08 13.26 -0.39
CA VAL A 27 -26.47 12.81 0.88
C VAL A 27 -25.50 11.68 0.62
N GLY A 28 -25.82 10.74 -0.27
CA GLY A 28 -24.88 9.68 -0.67
C GLY A 28 -23.58 10.26 -1.23
N LEU A 29 -23.67 11.29 -2.07
CA LEU A 29 -22.51 11.97 -2.66
C LEU A 29 -21.70 12.73 -1.59
N LEU A 30 -22.37 13.39 -0.64
CA LEU A 30 -21.72 14.03 0.52
C LEU A 30 -20.97 13.00 1.39
N LEU A 31 -21.60 11.87 1.72
CA LEU A 31 -20.98 10.79 2.49
C LEU A 31 -19.76 10.22 1.77
N LEU A 32 -19.85 10.06 0.44
CA LEU A 32 -18.73 9.60 -0.37
C LEU A 32 -17.57 10.61 -0.40
N ALA A 33 -17.86 11.91 -0.45
CA ALA A 33 -16.84 12.96 -0.39
C ALA A 33 -16.15 13.01 0.99
N LEU A 34 -16.93 12.98 2.08
CA LEU A 34 -16.41 12.91 3.44
C LEU A 34 -15.53 11.67 3.64
N ARG A 35 -15.96 10.54 3.08
CA ARG A 35 -15.22 9.28 3.07
C ARG A 35 -13.90 9.41 2.32
N ALA A 36 -13.90 10.00 1.12
CA ALA A 36 -12.68 10.22 0.33
C ALA A 36 -11.66 11.12 1.04
N ILE A 37 -12.12 12.17 1.75
CA ILE A 37 -11.25 13.06 2.54
C ILE A 37 -10.63 12.29 3.72
N LYS A 38 -11.44 11.53 4.46
CA LYS A 38 -11.00 10.79 5.64
C LYS A 38 -9.99 9.68 5.29
N HIS A 39 -10.16 9.01 4.15
CA HIS A 39 -9.34 7.87 3.75
C HIS A 39 -8.10 8.23 2.92
N ARG A 40 -7.77 9.52 2.78
CA ARG A 40 -6.63 9.99 1.97
C ARG A 40 -5.29 9.33 2.34
N ASN A 41 -5.10 8.96 3.60
CA ASN A 41 -3.84 8.39 4.10
C ASN A 41 -3.74 6.86 3.98
N TYR A 42 -4.85 6.18 3.67
CA TYR A 42 -4.91 4.71 3.63
C TYR A 42 -4.91 4.23 2.18
N THR A 43 -3.76 3.75 1.69
CA THR A 43 -3.58 3.33 0.29
C THR A 43 -4.69 2.38 -0.17
N TYR A 44 -5.05 1.42 0.69
CA TYR A 44 -6.03 0.40 0.35
C TYR A 44 -7.47 0.90 0.31
N GLN A 45 -7.85 1.77 1.25
CA GLN A 45 -9.20 2.32 1.32
C GLN A 45 -9.42 3.20 0.11
N LYS A 46 -8.40 3.97 -0.30
CA LYS A 46 -8.43 4.74 -1.54
C LYS A 46 -8.73 3.89 -2.77
N ALA A 47 -8.08 2.72 -2.94
CA ALA A 47 -8.34 1.84 -4.08
C ALA A 47 -9.79 1.28 -4.06
N SER A 48 -10.27 0.89 -2.87
CA SER A 48 -11.65 0.44 -2.69
C SER A 48 -12.67 1.55 -2.97
N ASP A 49 -12.43 2.75 -2.46
CA ASP A 49 -13.32 3.91 -2.63
C ASP A 49 -13.37 4.33 -4.11
N LEU A 50 -12.24 4.35 -4.82
CA LEU A 50 -12.19 4.57 -6.27
C LEU A 50 -13.02 3.55 -7.05
N ASN A 51 -13.03 2.28 -6.62
CA ASN A 51 -13.82 1.25 -7.27
C ASN A 51 -15.33 1.47 -7.04
N ILE A 52 -15.72 1.88 -5.82
CA ILE A 52 -17.11 2.22 -5.49
C ILE A 52 -17.57 3.42 -6.33
N VAL A 53 -16.75 4.48 -6.40
CA VAL A 53 -17.03 5.65 -7.24
C VAL A 53 -17.23 5.24 -8.69
N ALA A 54 -16.33 4.44 -9.26
CA ALA A 54 -16.47 3.95 -10.63
C ALA A 54 -17.78 3.17 -10.83
N GLY A 55 -18.11 2.27 -9.91
CA GLY A 55 -19.37 1.52 -9.93
C GLY A 55 -20.61 2.41 -9.90
N ILE A 56 -20.59 3.47 -9.09
CA ILE A 56 -21.68 4.46 -9.04
C ILE A 56 -21.84 5.19 -10.37
N PHE A 57 -20.75 5.65 -10.99
CA PHE A 57 -20.80 6.30 -12.30
C PHE A 57 -21.37 5.37 -13.37
N PHE A 58 -20.95 4.10 -13.40
CA PHE A 58 -21.48 3.12 -14.33
C PHE A 58 -22.95 2.77 -14.07
N PHE A 59 -23.36 2.69 -12.79
CA PHE A 59 -24.75 2.46 -12.43
C PHE A 59 -25.66 3.60 -12.88
N ILE A 60 -25.27 4.86 -12.64
CA ILE A 60 -26.00 6.04 -13.11
C ILE A 60 -26.05 6.08 -14.63
N PHE A 61 -24.92 5.83 -15.30
CA PHE A 61 -24.86 5.73 -16.75
C PHE A 61 -25.83 4.67 -17.31
N ALA A 62 -25.86 3.48 -16.70
CA ALA A 62 -26.76 2.40 -17.10
C ALA A 62 -28.24 2.79 -16.91
N LEU A 63 -28.59 3.37 -15.76
CA LEU A 63 -29.94 3.86 -15.50
C LEU A 63 -30.39 4.93 -16.51
N LEU A 64 -29.56 5.95 -16.74
CA LEU A 64 -29.87 7.01 -17.70
C LEU A 64 -29.94 6.48 -19.14
N SER A 65 -29.11 5.49 -19.48
CA SER A 65 -29.18 4.83 -20.78
C SER A 65 -30.50 4.07 -20.96
N ILE A 66 -30.99 3.37 -19.94
CA ILE A 66 -32.28 2.67 -19.98
C ILE A 66 -33.42 3.68 -20.20
N VAL A 67 -33.46 4.77 -19.43
CA VAL A 67 -34.47 5.82 -19.59
C VAL A 67 -34.41 6.45 -20.99
N TYR A 68 -33.20 6.74 -21.47
CA TYR A 68 -32.99 7.24 -22.82
C TYR A 68 -33.53 6.28 -23.87
N PHE A 69 -33.21 4.98 -23.78
CA PHE A 69 -33.69 3.98 -24.73
C PHE A 69 -35.21 3.76 -24.67
N SER A 70 -35.84 3.90 -23.50
CA SER A 70 -37.30 3.75 -23.37
C SER A 70 -38.06 4.87 -24.07
N ASP A 71 -37.60 6.12 -23.98
CA ASP A 71 -38.29 7.26 -24.59
C ASP A 71 -38.22 7.23 -26.13
N ASN A 72 -37.12 6.71 -26.68
CA ASN A 72 -36.90 6.61 -28.12
C ASN A 72 -37.84 5.62 -28.81
N SER A 73 -38.46 4.72 -28.05
CA SER A 73 -39.39 3.73 -28.59
C SER A 73 -40.69 4.36 -29.14
N LEU A 74 -41.03 5.60 -28.74
CA LEU A 74 -42.23 6.31 -29.20
C LEU A 74 -42.05 7.09 -30.51
N GLY A 75 -40.94 6.91 -31.23
CA GLY A 75 -40.76 7.42 -32.60
C GLY A 75 -40.19 8.83 -32.71
N SER A 76 -39.89 9.50 -31.58
CA SER A 76 -39.01 10.66 -31.58
C SER A 76 -37.58 10.16 -31.53
N PHE A 77 -36.84 10.23 -32.65
CA PHE A 77 -35.41 9.97 -32.60
C PHE A 77 -34.78 10.99 -31.66
N PRO A 78 -34.14 10.55 -30.57
CA PRO A 78 -33.43 11.48 -29.71
C PRO A 78 -32.26 12.06 -30.48
N ASP A 79 -31.87 13.26 -30.09
CA ASP A 79 -30.64 13.83 -30.61
C ASP A 79 -29.47 12.96 -30.13
N PHE A 80 -28.79 12.28 -31.06
CA PHE A 80 -27.58 11.49 -30.82
C PHE A 80 -26.54 12.26 -30.01
N ALA A 81 -26.51 13.60 -30.15
CA ALA A 81 -25.67 14.47 -29.35
C ALA A 81 -25.92 14.32 -27.83
N THR A 82 -27.18 14.14 -27.42
CA THR A 82 -27.57 13.97 -26.01
C THR A 82 -26.97 12.69 -25.43
N TYR A 83 -27.04 11.57 -26.14
CA TYR A 83 -26.42 10.32 -25.70
C TYR A 83 -24.90 10.42 -25.63
N MET A 84 -24.27 11.09 -26.59
CA MET A 84 -22.83 11.33 -26.57
C MET A 84 -22.40 12.14 -25.35
N ILE A 85 -23.17 13.16 -24.97
CA ILE A 85 -22.95 13.92 -23.74
C ILE A 85 -23.05 13.01 -22.52
N LEU A 86 -24.04 12.11 -22.44
CA LEU A 86 -24.17 11.15 -21.33
C LEU A 86 -22.96 10.21 -21.21
N VAL A 87 -22.47 9.68 -22.34
CA VAL A 87 -21.27 8.83 -22.38
C VAL A 87 -20.04 9.60 -21.87
N ILE A 88 -19.83 10.82 -22.37
CA ILE A 88 -18.69 11.64 -21.97
C ILE A 88 -18.76 12.00 -20.49
N LEU A 89 -19.96 12.37 -20.01
CA LEU A 89 -20.16 12.86 -18.65
C LEU A 89 -20.08 11.76 -17.58
N PHE A 90 -20.56 10.54 -17.88
CA PHE A 90 -20.65 9.47 -16.87
C PHE A 90 -19.74 8.28 -17.16
N PHE A 91 -19.65 7.82 -18.41
CA PHE A 91 -18.90 6.61 -18.74
C PHE A 91 -17.38 6.85 -18.69
N LEU A 92 -16.88 7.93 -19.30
CA LEU A 92 -15.44 8.24 -19.31
C LEU A 92 -14.85 8.44 -17.90
N PRO A 93 -15.42 9.25 -17.00
CA PRO A 93 -14.90 9.37 -15.64
C PRO A 93 -15.02 8.06 -14.85
N GLY A 94 -16.13 7.31 -15.01
CA GLY A 94 -16.28 5.99 -14.39
C GLY A 94 -15.17 5.03 -14.80
N PHE A 95 -14.85 4.98 -16.10
CA PHE A 95 -13.77 4.14 -16.61
C PHE A 95 -12.37 4.60 -16.18
N SER A 96 -12.15 5.91 -16.10
CA SER A 96 -10.90 6.48 -15.58
C SER A 96 -10.67 6.06 -14.12
N PHE A 97 -11.69 6.19 -13.27
CA PHE A 97 -11.61 5.79 -11.85
C PHE A 97 -11.44 4.27 -11.70
N TYR A 98 -12.09 3.46 -12.53
CA TYR A 98 -11.89 2.01 -12.54
C TYR A 98 -10.44 1.63 -12.86
N LYS A 99 -9.86 2.23 -13.90
CA LYS A 99 -8.43 2.02 -14.25
C LYS A 99 -7.49 2.48 -13.12
N ALA A 100 -7.76 3.64 -12.53
CA ALA A 100 -6.98 4.16 -11.41
C ALA A 100 -7.03 3.21 -10.20
N SER A 101 -8.21 2.68 -9.86
CA SER A 101 -8.39 1.69 -8.80
C SER A 101 -7.57 0.42 -9.05
N LYS A 102 -7.63 -0.14 -10.27
CA LYS A 102 -6.83 -1.32 -10.66
C LYS A 102 -5.33 -1.08 -10.53
N ARG A 103 -4.83 0.07 -10.98
CA ARG A 103 -3.41 0.43 -10.86
C ARG A 103 -2.96 0.49 -9.41
N THR A 104 -3.72 1.17 -8.54
CA THR A 104 -3.40 1.27 -7.11
C THR A 104 -3.43 -0.09 -6.43
N LYS A 105 -4.35 -0.98 -6.80
CA LYS A 105 -4.40 -2.35 -6.24
C LYS A 105 -3.17 -3.18 -6.64
N LYS A 106 -2.72 -3.08 -7.90
CA LYS A 106 -1.51 -3.76 -8.38
C LYS A 106 -0.27 -3.28 -7.62
N GLU A 107 -0.10 -1.95 -7.51
CA GLU A 107 1.03 -1.34 -6.78
C GLU A 107 1.06 -1.75 -5.31
N LEU A 108 -0.11 -1.83 -4.66
CA LEU A 108 -0.21 -2.31 -3.28
C LEU A 108 0.20 -3.78 -3.14
N ASN A 109 -0.21 -4.64 -4.07
CA ASN A 109 0.14 -6.06 -4.01
C ASN A 109 1.64 -6.29 -4.21
N THR A 110 2.26 -5.54 -5.13
CA THR A 110 3.72 -5.56 -5.31
C THR A 110 4.44 -5.17 -4.03
N ARG A 111 3.95 -4.17 -3.29
CA ARG A 111 4.54 -3.80 -1.99
C ARG A 111 4.37 -4.89 -0.93
N PHE A 112 3.22 -5.55 -0.89
CA PHE A 112 2.99 -6.65 0.04
C PHE A 112 3.96 -7.80 -0.19
N HIS A 113 4.23 -8.14 -1.46
CA HIS A 113 5.27 -9.09 -1.81
C HIS A 113 6.65 -8.65 -1.33
N LEU A 114 7.02 -7.37 -1.53
CA LEU A 114 8.30 -6.85 -1.04
C LEU A 114 8.43 -6.93 0.48
N TYR A 115 7.36 -6.61 1.23
CA TYR A 115 7.38 -6.74 2.69
C TYR A 115 7.56 -8.20 3.12
N HIS A 116 6.89 -9.14 2.46
CA HIS A 116 7.04 -10.57 2.74
C HIS A 116 8.50 -11.01 2.54
N VAL A 117 9.12 -10.67 1.41
CA VAL A 117 10.54 -10.95 1.13
C VAL A 117 11.47 -10.35 2.18
N TYR A 118 11.29 -9.07 2.54
CA TYR A 118 12.13 -8.42 3.56
C TYR A 118 12.01 -9.05 4.94
N ILE A 119 10.81 -9.51 5.31
CA ILE A 119 10.56 -10.09 6.62
C ILE A 119 11.06 -11.54 6.69
N HIS A 120 10.70 -12.38 5.72
CA HIS A 120 10.98 -13.81 5.76
C HIS A 120 12.39 -14.17 5.27
N GLU A 121 12.87 -13.54 4.20
CA GLU A 121 14.17 -13.89 3.61
C GLU A 121 15.31 -13.10 4.27
N GLN A 122 15.08 -11.83 4.61
CA GLN A 122 16.11 -10.95 5.14
C GLN A 122 16.05 -10.79 6.67
N GLY A 123 15.00 -11.28 7.33
CA GLY A 123 14.84 -11.18 8.77
C GLY A 123 14.70 -9.74 9.29
N ILE A 124 14.27 -8.80 8.45
CA ILE A 124 14.14 -7.40 8.83
C ILE A 124 12.83 -7.22 9.59
N THR A 125 12.92 -7.11 10.91
CA THR A 125 11.77 -6.93 11.81
C THR A 125 11.48 -5.47 12.16
N SER A 126 12.42 -4.55 11.93
CA SER A 126 12.27 -3.12 12.26
C SER A 126 11.43 -2.39 11.20
N ILE A 127 10.26 -1.86 11.59
CA ILE A 127 9.36 -1.11 10.69
C ILE A 127 10.02 0.17 10.14
N PRO A 128 10.77 0.96 10.93
CA PRO A 128 11.52 2.09 10.38
C PRO A 128 12.54 1.67 9.30
N HIS A 129 13.18 0.52 9.48
CA HIS A 129 14.15 0.00 8.50
C HIS A 129 13.43 -0.50 7.23
N LEU A 130 12.31 -1.20 7.36
CA LEU A 130 11.45 -1.55 6.23
C LEU A 130 11.01 -0.30 5.46
N ALA A 131 10.54 0.72 6.17
CA ALA A 131 10.09 1.99 5.60
C ALA A 131 11.20 2.71 4.84
N GLN A 132 12.42 2.68 5.34
CA GLN A 132 13.59 3.19 4.63
C GLN A 132 13.87 2.39 3.34
N ASN A 133 13.84 1.06 3.41
CA ASN A 133 14.07 0.19 2.25
C ASN A 133 13.02 0.37 1.15
N VAL A 134 11.75 0.58 1.50
CA VAL A 134 10.67 0.84 0.52
C VAL A 134 10.49 2.31 0.17
N SER A 135 11.28 3.22 0.75
CA SER A 135 11.15 4.69 0.58
C SER A 135 9.74 5.23 0.93
N MET A 136 9.16 4.74 2.03
CA MET A 136 7.82 5.14 2.49
C MET A 136 7.84 5.67 3.93
N ASN A 137 6.77 6.36 4.32
CA ASN A 137 6.63 6.86 5.69
C ASN A 137 6.32 5.71 6.65
N VAL A 138 6.94 5.71 7.83
CA VAL A 138 6.74 4.69 8.89
C VAL A 138 5.27 4.42 9.20
N PRO A 139 4.40 5.44 9.40
CA PRO A 139 2.97 5.19 9.68
C PRO A 139 2.24 4.50 8.53
N ARG A 140 2.68 4.71 7.28
CA ARG A 140 2.08 4.08 6.11
C ARG A 140 2.47 2.61 6.02
N VAL A 141 3.75 2.30 6.26
CA VAL A 141 4.24 0.91 6.29
C VAL A 141 3.60 0.14 7.44
N THR A 142 3.51 0.74 8.64
CA THR A 142 2.86 0.14 9.81
C THR A 142 1.43 -0.31 9.49
N ASN A 143 0.64 0.59 8.90
CA ASN A 143 -0.75 0.34 8.50
C ASN A 143 -0.88 -0.71 7.37
N GLU A 144 0.07 -0.74 6.43
CA GLU A 144 0.12 -1.75 5.38
C GLU A 144 0.47 -3.14 5.95
N LEU A 145 1.42 -3.22 6.88
CA LEU A 145 1.76 -4.45 7.60
C LEU A 145 0.61 -4.94 8.48
N GLU A 146 -0.04 -4.05 9.23
CA GLU A 146 -1.22 -4.39 10.05
C GLU A 146 -2.31 -5.00 9.19
N ARG A 147 -2.51 -4.45 7.99
CA ARG A 147 -3.45 -5.00 7.04
C ARG A 147 -3.01 -6.36 6.49
N MET A 148 -1.73 -6.56 6.24
CA MET A 148 -1.21 -7.87 5.83
C MET A 148 -1.43 -8.92 6.92
N SER A 149 -1.18 -8.58 8.18
CA SER A 149 -1.47 -9.43 9.34
C SER A 149 -2.97 -9.74 9.44
N TYR A 150 -3.84 -8.73 9.32
CA TYR A 150 -5.31 -8.92 9.30
C TYR A 150 -5.79 -9.83 8.16
N LEU A 151 -5.14 -9.77 7.00
CA LEU A 151 -5.46 -10.61 5.84
C LEU A 151 -4.86 -12.03 5.94
N GLY A 152 -4.14 -12.36 7.02
CA GLY A 152 -3.49 -13.66 7.19
C GLY A 152 -2.26 -13.85 6.32
N MET A 153 -1.73 -12.79 5.71
CA MET A 153 -0.50 -12.86 4.91
C MET A 153 0.78 -12.90 5.76
N LEU A 154 0.65 -12.67 7.07
CA LEU A 154 1.74 -12.73 8.04
C LEU A 154 1.24 -13.53 9.27
N PRO A 155 0.98 -14.84 9.13
CA PRO A 155 0.33 -15.64 10.17
C PRO A 155 1.19 -15.78 11.43
N ASP A 156 2.52 -15.83 11.26
CA ASP A 156 3.46 -16.07 12.34
C ASP A 156 4.03 -14.78 12.93
N LEU A 157 3.42 -13.62 12.66
CA LEU A 157 3.98 -12.33 13.05
C LEU A 157 2.92 -11.41 13.65
N GLN A 158 3.25 -10.84 14.80
CA GLN A 158 2.52 -9.75 15.44
C GLN A 158 3.27 -8.44 15.29
N ILE A 159 2.52 -7.37 15.03
CA ILE A 159 3.07 -6.03 14.90
C ILE A 159 2.92 -5.33 16.25
N ASP A 160 4.05 -5.06 16.89
CA ASP A 160 4.06 -4.31 18.13
C ASP A 160 4.15 -2.81 17.83
N SER A 161 3.01 -2.14 17.99
CA SER A 161 2.88 -0.69 17.81
C SER A 161 3.75 0.14 18.77
N LEU A 162 4.12 -0.40 19.94
CA LEU A 162 4.93 0.31 20.92
C LEU A 162 6.39 0.35 20.50
N THR A 163 6.92 -0.79 20.04
CA THR A 163 8.32 -0.92 19.63
C THR A 163 8.53 -0.62 18.14
N SER A 164 7.45 -0.51 17.35
CA SER A 164 7.51 -0.41 15.88
C SER A 164 8.32 -1.56 15.27
N GLN A 165 8.13 -2.76 15.80
CA GLN A 165 8.77 -3.98 15.33
C GLN A 165 7.73 -5.06 15.02
N VAL A 166 8.12 -5.94 14.10
CA VAL A 166 7.38 -7.14 13.76
C VAL A 166 7.97 -8.30 14.56
N ILE A 167 7.23 -8.78 15.56
CA ILE A 167 7.65 -9.84 16.46
C ILE A 167 7.11 -11.17 15.91
N ALA A 168 7.98 -12.15 15.70
CA ALA A 168 7.54 -13.49 15.37
C ALA A 168 6.74 -14.06 16.55
N LEU A 169 5.52 -14.50 16.29
CA LEU A 169 4.61 -15.13 17.24
C LEU A 169 5.08 -16.50 17.74
N ARG A 170 6.29 -16.92 17.38
CA ARG A 170 6.82 -18.21 17.74
C ARG A 170 6.81 -18.35 19.26
N GLU A 171 5.94 -19.21 19.74
CA GLU A 171 6.14 -19.88 21.01
C GLU A 171 7.47 -20.62 20.88
N PRO A 172 8.46 -20.40 21.77
CA PRO A 172 9.77 -21.03 21.68
C PRO A 172 9.64 -22.52 22.02
N GLU A 173 8.95 -23.31 21.19
CA GLU A 173 9.11 -24.75 21.18
C GLU A 173 10.48 -25.04 20.59
N GLN A 174 11.36 -25.41 21.53
CA GLN A 174 12.62 -26.06 21.32
C GLN A 174 12.50 -27.01 20.13
N LYS A 175 13.40 -26.85 19.14
CA LYS A 175 13.83 -27.97 18.31
C LYS A 175 14.34 -29.07 19.25
N GLN A 176 13.45 -29.91 19.77
CA GLN A 176 13.83 -31.27 20.12
C GLN A 176 13.95 -31.99 18.79
N GLU A 177 15.15 -32.46 18.50
CA GLU A 177 15.46 -33.40 17.44
C GLU A 177 14.61 -34.68 17.62
N GLN A 178 13.37 -34.67 17.15
CA GLN A 178 12.70 -35.92 16.79
C GLN A 178 13.09 -36.27 15.37
N LYS A 179 14.25 -36.93 15.31
CA LYS A 179 14.61 -37.89 14.27
C LYS A 179 13.47 -38.90 14.14
N TYR A 180 12.59 -38.72 13.15
CA TYR A 180 11.62 -39.74 12.74
C TYR A 180 11.95 -40.19 11.32
N GLU A 181 12.48 -41.41 11.25
CA GLU A 181 12.47 -42.27 10.07
C GLU A 181 11.02 -42.70 9.76
N HIS A 182 10.66 -42.68 8.46
CA HIS A 182 9.64 -43.53 7.80
C HIS A 182 8.15 -43.30 8.22
N GLN A 183 7.10 -43.45 7.41
CA GLN A 183 6.89 -44.22 6.18
C GLN A 183 5.56 -43.84 5.50
N ASP A 184 5.57 -43.82 4.16
CA ASP A 184 4.56 -44.13 3.14
C ASP A 184 3.05 -43.80 3.26
N SER A 185 2.59 -43.15 2.18
CA SER A 185 1.31 -43.35 1.46
C SER A 185 0.02 -42.80 2.07
N VAL A 186 -0.32 -41.56 1.70
CA VAL A 186 -1.72 -41.13 1.53
C VAL A 186 -1.84 -40.42 0.19
N SER A 187 -2.66 -40.98 -0.69
CA SER A 187 -3.01 -40.47 -2.01
C SER A 187 -3.79 -39.16 -1.94
N GLU A 188 -3.29 -38.13 -2.63
CA GLU A 188 -3.92 -36.83 -2.83
C GLU A 188 -5.19 -36.93 -3.72
N PRO A 189 -6.23 -36.12 -3.46
CA PRO A 189 -7.32 -35.91 -4.42
C PRO A 189 -6.93 -34.88 -5.49
N ASN A 190 -6.95 -35.31 -6.77
CA ASN A 190 -6.72 -34.54 -8.01
C ASN A 190 -7.71 -33.38 -8.24
N GLY A 191 -7.70 -32.33 -7.42
CA GLY A 191 -8.65 -31.21 -7.56
C GLY A 191 -8.05 -29.80 -7.53
N GLU A 192 -6.76 -29.63 -7.21
CA GLU A 192 -6.15 -28.31 -7.01
C GLU A 192 -5.21 -27.87 -8.14
N GLU A 193 -4.97 -28.72 -9.15
CA GLU A 193 -4.03 -28.44 -10.24
C GLU A 193 -4.58 -27.39 -11.24
N GLU A 194 -5.89 -27.36 -11.53
CA GLU A 194 -6.48 -26.41 -12.48
C GLU A 194 -6.54 -24.96 -11.96
N LEU A 195 -6.64 -24.74 -10.64
CA LEU A 195 -6.67 -23.39 -10.08
C LEU A 195 -5.27 -22.76 -10.05
N HIS A 196 -4.23 -23.59 -9.90
CA HIS A 196 -2.84 -23.13 -9.82
C HIS A 196 -2.28 -22.79 -11.20
N GLU A 197 -2.60 -23.56 -12.24
CA GLU A 197 -2.21 -23.23 -13.62
C GLU A 197 -2.88 -21.94 -14.11
N GLN A 198 -4.17 -21.75 -13.81
CA GLN A 198 -4.87 -20.52 -14.19
C GLN A 198 -4.36 -19.29 -13.41
N PHE A 199 -3.86 -19.49 -12.19
CA PHE A 199 -3.24 -18.42 -11.41
C PHE A 199 -1.83 -18.08 -11.94
N GLU A 200 -1.03 -19.08 -12.33
CA GLU A 200 0.28 -18.85 -12.94
C GLU A 200 0.19 -18.17 -14.30
N GLU A 201 -0.75 -18.54 -15.17
CA GLU A 201 -0.93 -17.87 -16.47
C GLU A 201 -1.32 -16.39 -16.30
N ILE A 202 -2.22 -16.09 -15.35
CA ILE A 202 -2.61 -14.71 -15.03
C ILE A 202 -1.46 -13.95 -14.37
N PHE A 203 -0.60 -14.63 -13.60
CA PHE A 203 0.57 -14.05 -12.97
C PHE A 203 1.67 -13.73 -14.00
N GLU A 204 2.02 -14.65 -14.87
CA GLU A 204 2.95 -14.45 -16.00
C GLU A 204 2.46 -13.33 -16.93
N GLN A 205 1.17 -13.30 -17.28
CA GLN A 205 0.62 -12.28 -18.18
C GLN A 205 0.52 -10.89 -17.50
N ALA A 206 0.45 -10.84 -16.16
CA ALA A 206 0.42 -9.59 -15.40
C ALA A 206 1.81 -9.09 -14.96
N PHE A 207 2.82 -9.96 -14.86
CA PHE A 207 4.13 -9.64 -14.28
C PHE A 207 5.34 -10.01 -15.16
N GLY A 208 5.17 -10.75 -16.25
CA GLY A 208 6.23 -11.22 -17.17
C GLY A 208 6.94 -10.14 -17.99
N GLN A 209 6.57 -8.87 -17.83
CA GLN A 209 7.33 -7.72 -18.33
C GLN A 209 7.54 -6.71 -17.21
N GLY A 210 8.30 -7.13 -16.20
CA GLY A 210 8.95 -6.23 -15.26
C GLY A 210 10.03 -5.37 -15.95
N PRO A 211 10.40 -4.22 -15.38
CA PRO A 211 11.32 -3.27 -16.00
C PRO A 211 12.73 -3.85 -16.15
N ASN A 212 13.22 -3.95 -17.40
CA ASN A 212 14.62 -4.10 -17.83
C ASN A 212 15.61 -4.65 -16.79
N SER A 213 15.40 -5.88 -16.31
CA SER A 213 16.42 -6.61 -15.56
C SER A 213 17.21 -7.47 -16.55
N SER A 214 18.49 -7.16 -16.74
CA SER A 214 19.41 -8.07 -17.43
C SER A 214 20.17 -8.90 -16.40
N ILE A 215 20.11 -10.22 -16.58
CA ILE A 215 20.89 -11.18 -15.79
C ILE A 215 22.09 -11.55 -16.66
N ASN A 216 23.30 -11.20 -16.20
CA ASN A 216 24.55 -11.64 -16.85
C ASN A 216 25.16 -12.76 -16.00
N ILE A 217 25.34 -13.92 -16.63
CA ILE A 217 25.99 -15.08 -16.05
C ILE A 217 27.31 -15.27 -16.80
N SER A 218 28.43 -15.02 -16.12
CA SER A 218 29.77 -15.28 -16.65
C SER A 218 30.60 -16.01 -15.60
N GLU A 219 31.15 -17.16 -15.97
CA GLU A 219 32.19 -17.90 -15.24
C GLU A 219 31.97 -18.02 -13.72
N GLY A 220 30.81 -18.57 -13.34
CA GLY A 220 30.53 -18.94 -11.94
C GLY A 220 30.06 -17.79 -11.04
N ASN A 221 29.91 -16.58 -11.56
CA ASN A 221 29.30 -15.46 -10.82
C ASN A 221 27.98 -15.04 -11.47
N ILE A 222 26.91 -15.05 -10.67
CA ILE A 222 25.60 -14.51 -11.04
C ILE A 222 25.54 -13.08 -10.51
N SER A 223 25.48 -12.10 -11.42
CA SER A 223 25.26 -10.70 -11.06
C SER A 223 23.88 -10.26 -11.55
N ILE A 224 23.01 -9.89 -10.61
CA ILE A 224 21.67 -9.38 -10.90
C ILE A 224 21.74 -7.86 -10.74
N ASN A 225 21.72 -7.13 -11.85
CA ASN A 225 21.68 -5.68 -11.83
C ASN A 225 20.22 -5.22 -11.98
N VAL A 226 19.58 -4.91 -10.86
CA VAL A 226 18.23 -4.34 -10.86
C VAL A 226 18.36 -2.82 -10.88
N ASN A 227 18.20 -2.22 -12.06
CA ASN A 227 18.17 -0.78 -12.21
C ASN A 227 16.81 -0.23 -11.71
N TYR A 228 16.69 -0.09 -10.40
CA TYR A 228 15.66 0.78 -9.85
C TYR A 228 16.01 2.20 -10.26
N GLY A 229 15.19 2.80 -11.14
CA GLY A 229 15.35 4.18 -11.60
C GLY A 229 15.54 5.12 -10.42
N SER A 230 16.79 5.33 -10.05
CA SER A 230 17.23 6.23 -9.01
C SER A 230 17.08 7.62 -9.62
N GLY A 231 15.98 8.29 -9.26
CA GLY A 231 15.92 9.73 -9.39
C GLY A 231 17.04 10.31 -8.53
N GLN A 232 18.21 10.52 -9.12
CA GLN A 232 19.27 11.32 -8.53
C GLN A 232 18.66 12.70 -8.20
N PRO A 233 18.69 13.16 -6.94
CA PRO A 233 18.41 14.55 -6.65
C PRO A 233 19.55 15.38 -7.23
N THR A 234 19.32 15.99 -8.40
CA THR A 234 20.21 17.00 -8.96
C THR A 234 20.10 18.28 -8.14
N SER A 235 20.78 18.31 -6.99
CA SER A 235 20.91 19.52 -6.17
C SER A 235 21.98 20.45 -6.76
N ASN A 236 21.72 21.02 -7.93
CA ASN A 236 22.38 22.24 -8.38
C ASN A 236 21.55 23.43 -7.93
N THR A 237 21.62 23.74 -6.62
CA THR A 237 21.09 25.00 -6.10
C THR A 237 22.25 25.82 -5.55
N LYS A 238 22.54 26.93 -6.24
CA LYS A 238 23.42 28.02 -5.82
C LYS A 238 23.24 28.34 -4.33
N PRO A 239 24.32 28.61 -3.58
CA PRO A 239 24.25 28.91 -2.15
C PRO A 239 23.50 30.24 -1.93
N LYS A 240 22.23 30.14 -1.54
CA LYS A 240 21.51 31.25 -0.92
C LYS A 240 21.98 31.34 0.53
N SER A 241 22.66 32.44 0.84
CA SER A 241 23.08 32.85 2.18
C SER A 241 21.98 32.58 3.22
N ALA A 242 22.21 31.57 4.06
CA ALA A 242 21.26 31.07 5.03
C ALA A 242 21.20 32.03 6.23
N ARG A 243 20.04 32.63 6.44
CA ARG A 243 19.70 33.35 7.67
C ARG A 243 19.62 32.32 8.80
N LYS A 244 20.65 32.25 9.65
CA LYS A 244 20.74 31.32 10.79
C LYS A 244 19.51 31.47 11.68
N SER A 245 18.65 30.45 11.68
CA SER A 245 17.52 30.35 12.62
C SER A 245 18.07 29.95 13.98
N ASN A 246 17.95 30.84 14.97
CA ASN A 246 18.45 30.65 16.35
C ASN A 246 17.58 29.70 17.22
N LYS A 247 16.84 28.77 16.61
CA LYS A 247 15.96 27.85 17.35
C LYS A 247 16.76 26.61 17.79
N PRO A 248 16.55 26.09 19.01
CA PRO A 248 17.14 24.82 19.43
C PRO A 248 16.78 23.69 18.44
N LYS A 249 17.74 22.80 18.17
CA LYS A 249 17.56 21.65 17.27
C LYS A 249 17.86 20.37 18.03
N THR A 250 16.99 19.37 17.87
CA THR A 250 17.22 18.02 18.38
C THR A 250 18.00 17.23 17.34
N ILE A 251 19.16 16.69 17.72
CA ILE A 251 20.02 15.86 16.88
C ILE A 251 20.19 14.48 17.53
N ALA A 252 20.33 13.43 16.72
CA ALA A 252 20.62 12.08 17.22
C ALA A 252 22.13 11.90 17.38
N CYS A 253 22.56 11.24 18.46
CA CYS A 253 23.96 10.92 18.69
C CYS A 253 24.48 9.94 17.63
N ALA A 254 25.62 10.23 17.00
CA ALA A 254 26.22 9.38 15.98
C ALA A 254 26.68 8.01 16.50
N SER A 255 26.94 7.88 17.81
CA SER A 255 27.44 6.63 18.40
C SER A 255 26.33 5.71 18.92
N CYS A 256 25.30 6.25 19.57
CA CYS A 256 24.25 5.44 20.22
C CYS A 256 22.82 5.75 19.74
N GLY A 257 22.63 6.73 18.86
CA GLY A 257 21.31 7.15 18.37
C GLY A 257 20.47 7.95 19.36
N ALA A 258 20.91 8.14 20.60
CA ALA A 258 20.14 8.88 21.60
C ALA A 258 19.90 10.35 21.17
N PRO A 259 18.66 10.87 21.30
CA PRO A 259 18.35 12.24 20.93
C PRO A 259 18.89 13.23 21.96
N ALA A 260 19.47 14.34 21.50
CA ALA A 260 19.93 15.45 22.33
C ALA A 260 19.48 16.79 21.72
N THR A 261 19.02 17.72 22.56
CA THR A 261 18.62 19.06 22.10
C THR A 261 19.74 20.06 22.38
N LEU A 262 20.27 20.68 21.33
CA LEU A 262 21.36 21.66 21.42
C LEU A 262 20.87 23.05 21.01
N LYS A 263 21.34 24.08 21.72
CA LYS A 263 21.21 25.47 21.28
C LYS A 263 22.31 25.81 20.26
N PRO A 264 22.08 26.79 19.37
CA PRO A 264 23.11 27.23 18.42
C PRO A 264 24.42 27.63 19.13
N GLY A 265 25.53 26.98 18.78
CA GLY A 265 26.85 27.22 19.38
C GLY A 265 27.13 26.47 20.68
N GLU A 266 26.19 25.67 21.18
CA GLU A 266 26.39 24.82 22.37
C GLU A 266 27.02 23.47 21.96
N SER A 267 28.01 23.01 22.72
CA SER A 267 28.52 21.65 22.65
C SER A 267 28.20 20.92 23.96
N LYS A 268 27.62 19.72 23.86
CA LYS A 268 27.36 18.84 25.01
C LYS A 268 27.85 17.44 24.71
N SER A 269 28.28 16.73 25.74
CA SER A 269 28.47 15.28 25.67
C SER A 269 27.13 14.57 25.71
N CYS A 270 26.99 13.49 24.94
CA CYS A 270 25.82 12.62 25.00
C CYS A 270 25.66 12.05 26.42
N GLU A 271 24.46 12.08 26.96
CA GLU A 271 24.17 11.58 28.32
C GLU A 271 24.42 10.07 28.46
N TYR A 272 24.36 9.32 27.36
CA TYR A 272 24.48 7.86 27.37
C TYR A 272 25.92 7.39 27.14
N CYS A 273 26.53 7.78 26.02
CA CYS A 273 27.86 7.29 25.62
C CYS A 273 28.99 8.32 25.78
N ARG A 274 28.69 9.51 26.31
CA ARG A 274 29.63 10.64 26.50
C ARG A 274 30.31 11.17 25.24
N THR A 275 29.94 10.70 24.05
CA THR A 275 30.44 11.22 22.77
C THR A 275 30.09 12.71 22.63
N PRO A 276 31.04 13.59 22.25
CA PRO A 276 30.77 15.01 22.08
C PRO A 276 29.81 15.25 20.90
N LEU A 277 28.80 16.10 21.12
CA LEU A 277 27.84 16.53 20.12
C LEU A 277 28.01 18.02 19.84
N SER A 278 28.05 18.39 18.56
CA SER A 278 28.21 19.77 18.09
C SER A 278 27.02 20.18 17.22
N TYR A 279 26.59 21.43 17.35
CA TYR A 279 25.55 22.02 16.53
C TYR A 279 26.11 22.33 15.12
N SER A 280 25.83 21.46 14.15
CA SER A 280 26.17 21.63 12.72
C SER A 280 25.04 22.28 11.92
#